data_AF-A0A380MKD7-F1
#
_entry.id   AF-A0A380MKD7-F1
#
_cell.length_a   1.000
_cell.length_b   1.000
_cell.length_c   1.000
_cell.angle_alpha   90.00
_cell.angle_beta   90.00
_cell.angle_gamma   90.00
#
_symmetry.space_group_name_H-M   'P 1'
#
loop_
_entity.id
_entity.type
_entity.pdbx_description
1 polymer ?
#
loop_
_entity_poly.entity_id
_entity_poly.type
_entity_poly.pdbx_seq_one_letter_code
_entity_poly.pdbx_strand_id
1 'polypeptide(L)'
;MLAARKATRDFAPSLNKVNLPKSSLDGARETVLPEKNSSLLRKKLGLSQSEQLDCAGVVKRLCGNPEQFTAITRVAAESWIAEVKHHADFEQVKQAYEELVKNGLATRVFRQSSNLCGFSV
;
A
#
# COMPACT_ATOMS: atom_id res chain seq x y z
N MET A 1 13.17 -7.66 -35.68
CA MET A 1 14.41 -8.21 -35.08
C MET A 1 15.52 -7.17 -34.84
N LEU A 2 15.44 -5.92 -35.35
CA LEU A 2 16.48 -4.90 -35.16
C LEU A 2 16.38 -4.12 -33.82
N ALA A 3 15.17 -3.90 -33.30
CA ALA A 3 14.93 -3.13 -32.07
C ALA A 3 15.56 -3.78 -30.82
N ALA A 4 15.46 -5.11 -30.71
CA ALA A 4 16.09 -5.85 -29.61
C ALA A 4 17.62 -5.67 -29.58
N ARG A 5 18.27 -5.60 -30.75
CA ARG A 5 19.73 -5.38 -30.83
C ARG A 5 20.15 -3.98 -30.39
N LYS A 6 19.28 -2.97 -30.57
CA LYS A 6 19.56 -1.61 -30.09
C LYS A 6 19.46 -1.51 -28.57
N ALA A 7 18.52 -2.22 -27.97
CA ALA A 7 18.31 -2.21 -26.52
C ALA A 7 19.48 -2.81 -25.73
N THR A 8 20.25 -3.72 -26.33
CA THR A 8 21.39 -4.39 -25.66
C THR A 8 22.75 -3.75 -25.91
N ARG A 9 22.81 -2.59 -26.61
CA ARG A 9 24.09 -2.00 -27.01
C ARG A 9 24.76 -1.19 -25.89
N ASP A 10 23.95 -0.52 -25.06
CA ASP A 10 24.42 0.50 -24.12
C ASP A 10 24.00 0.16 -22.68
N PHE A 11 24.62 -0.86 -22.08
CA PHE A 11 24.41 -1.23 -20.67
C PHE A 11 25.38 -0.48 -19.75
N ALA A 12 25.10 0.78 -19.48
CA ALA A 12 25.84 1.50 -18.44
C ALA A 12 25.38 1.03 -17.05
N PRO A 13 26.28 0.61 -16.15
CA PRO A 13 25.93 0.32 -14.77
C PRO A 13 25.48 1.61 -14.05
N SER A 14 24.64 1.49 -13.03
CA SER A 14 24.29 2.65 -12.20
C SER A 14 25.54 3.18 -11.50
N LEU A 15 25.79 4.48 -11.64
CA LEU A 15 26.92 5.17 -11.00
C LEU A 15 26.61 5.37 -9.51
N ASN A 16 26.70 4.30 -8.73
CA ASN A 16 26.38 4.33 -7.32
C ASN A 16 27.57 4.90 -6.53
N LYS A 17 27.56 6.21 -6.28
CA LYS A 17 28.62 6.92 -5.55
C LYS A 17 28.39 6.99 -4.03
N VAL A 18 27.19 6.66 -3.55
CA VAL A 18 26.78 6.82 -2.15
C VAL A 18 26.18 5.51 -1.65
N ASN A 19 26.57 5.08 -0.44
CA ASN A 19 26.12 3.84 0.18
C ASN A 19 24.71 4.00 0.79
N LEU A 20 23.71 4.20 -0.06
CA LEU A 20 22.32 4.36 0.33
C LEU A 20 21.59 3.01 0.42
N PRO A 21 20.59 2.87 1.31
CA PRO A 21 19.71 1.69 1.33
C PRO A 21 19.04 1.46 -0.03
N LYS A 22 18.85 0.19 -0.39
CA LYS A 22 18.12 -0.20 -1.60
C LYS A 22 16.61 -0.12 -1.37
N SER A 23 15.85 0.06 -2.45
CA SER A 23 14.40 0.02 -2.39
C SER A 23 13.89 -1.35 -1.95
N SER A 24 12.90 -1.35 -1.05
CA SER A 24 12.19 -2.54 -0.60
C SER A 24 11.22 -3.10 -1.64
N LEU A 25 10.93 -2.37 -2.73
CA LEU A 25 9.98 -2.80 -3.76
C LEU A 25 10.59 -3.79 -4.75
N ASP A 26 11.76 -3.46 -5.30
CA ASP A 26 12.44 -4.29 -6.31
C ASP A 26 13.94 -4.51 -6.03
N GLY A 27 14.51 -3.85 -5.03
CA GLY A 27 15.94 -3.94 -4.68
C GLY A 27 16.91 -3.41 -5.74
N ALA A 28 16.41 -2.91 -6.88
CA ALA A 28 17.25 -2.60 -8.04
C ALA A 28 17.96 -1.25 -7.87
N ARG A 29 17.27 -0.27 -7.30
CA ARG A 29 17.75 1.12 -7.14
C ARG A 29 17.81 1.54 -5.67
N GLU A 30 18.57 2.60 -5.42
CA GLU A 30 18.73 3.23 -4.10
C GLU A 30 17.47 4.00 -3.71
N THR A 31 17.29 4.19 -2.40
CA THR A 31 16.22 5.02 -1.87
C THR A 31 16.37 6.47 -2.30
N VAL A 32 15.24 7.11 -2.62
CA VAL A 32 15.16 8.56 -2.83
C VAL A 32 14.56 9.28 -1.62
N LEU A 33 14.23 8.53 -0.56
CA LEU A 33 13.67 9.09 0.66
C LEU A 33 14.78 9.75 1.50
N PRO A 34 14.51 10.92 2.10
CA PRO A 34 15.44 11.51 3.06
C PRO A 34 15.54 10.65 4.32
N GLU A 35 16.71 10.59 4.95
CA GLU A 35 16.95 9.83 6.20
C GLU A 35 15.93 10.19 7.29
N LYS A 36 15.60 11.48 7.39
CA LYS A 36 14.54 12.00 8.25
C LYS A 36 13.34 12.37 7.38
N ASN A 37 12.40 11.44 7.27
CA ASN A 37 11.14 11.64 6.56
C ASN A 37 9.99 11.96 7.53
N SER A 38 9.12 12.89 7.14
CA SER A 38 7.97 13.27 7.97
C SER A 38 6.93 12.14 8.04
N SER A 39 6.19 12.07 9.14
CA SER A 39 5.06 11.15 9.29
C SER A 39 4.00 11.34 8.19
N LEU A 40 3.80 12.59 7.77
CA LEU A 40 2.91 12.94 6.66
C LEU A 40 3.35 12.34 5.33
N LEU A 41 4.64 12.43 4.99
CA LEU A 41 5.19 11.84 3.77
C LEU A 41 5.02 10.32 3.77
N ARG A 42 5.32 9.67 4.91
CA ARG A 42 5.16 8.22 5.07
C ARG A 42 3.71 7.80 4.89
N LYS A 43 2.77 8.54 5.50
CA LYS A 43 1.33 8.27 5.36
C LYS A 43 0.87 8.44 3.90
N LYS A 44 1.33 9.50 3.21
CA LYS A 44 0.97 9.76 1.81
C LYS A 44 1.48 8.66 0.86
N LEU A 45 2.63 8.08 1.15
CA LEU A 45 3.24 7.00 0.36
C LEU A 45 2.82 5.58 0.81
N GLY A 46 2.04 5.47 1.88
CA GLY A 46 1.65 4.18 2.47
C GLY A 46 2.85 3.35 2.94
N LEU A 47 3.88 4.00 3.49
CA LEU A 47 5.12 3.35 3.90
C LEU A 47 5.04 2.74 5.30
N SER A 48 5.58 1.53 5.46
CA SER A 48 5.92 1.01 6.79
C SER A 48 7.18 1.70 7.36
N GLN A 49 7.46 1.51 8.66
CA GLN A 49 8.50 2.27 9.39
C GLN A 49 9.90 2.18 8.76
N SER A 50 10.29 1.03 8.22
CA SER A 50 11.63 0.81 7.66
C SER A 50 11.65 0.66 6.13
N GLU A 51 10.52 0.86 5.47
CA GLU A 51 10.40 0.70 4.02
C GLU A 51 11.11 1.82 3.25
N GLN A 52 11.84 1.43 2.21
CA GLN A 52 12.62 2.32 1.35
C GLN A 52 12.09 2.26 -0.08
N LEU A 53 11.99 3.40 -0.77
CA LEU A 53 11.51 3.46 -2.15
C LEU A 53 12.49 4.20 -3.04
N ASP A 54 12.70 3.66 -4.24
CA ASP A 54 13.38 4.34 -5.33
C ASP A 54 12.41 5.28 -6.07
N CYS A 55 12.92 6.01 -7.06
CA CYS A 55 12.11 6.91 -7.88
C CYS A 55 10.91 6.21 -8.53
N ALA A 56 11.11 5.01 -9.09
CA ALA A 56 10.03 4.27 -9.72
C ALA A 56 9.00 3.80 -8.69
N GLY A 57 9.43 3.34 -7.51
CA GLY A 57 8.56 2.98 -6.40
C GLY A 57 7.71 4.14 -5.90
N VAL A 58 8.29 5.34 -5.76
CA VAL A 58 7.53 6.55 -5.41
C VAL A 58 6.47 6.87 -6.47
N VAL A 59 6.84 6.83 -7.75
CA VAL A 59 5.89 7.06 -8.85
C VAL A 59 4.77 6.02 -8.83
N LYS A 60 5.08 4.73 -8.66
CA LYS A 60 4.08 3.65 -8.57
C LYS A 60 3.12 3.83 -7.38
N ARG A 61 3.57 4.40 -6.26
CA ARG A 61 2.74 4.63 -5.08
C ARG A 61 1.88 5.90 -5.18
N LEU A 62 2.37 6.94 -5.87
CA LEU A 62 1.67 8.22 -6.00
C LEU A 62 0.79 8.31 -7.25
N CYS A 63 1.14 7.60 -8.32
CA CYS A 63 0.40 7.62 -9.57
C CYS A 63 -0.56 6.45 -9.68
N GLY A 64 -1.68 6.67 -10.37
CA GLY A 64 -2.73 5.67 -10.53
C GLY A 64 -3.72 5.68 -9.35
N ASN A 65 -4.58 4.67 -9.31
CA ASN A 65 -5.53 4.48 -8.22
C ASN A 65 -4.95 3.45 -7.22
N PRO A 66 -4.47 3.86 -6.03
CA PRO A 66 -3.89 2.94 -5.07
C PRO A 66 -4.88 1.87 -4.57
N GLU A 67 -6.20 2.15 -4.62
CA GLU A 67 -7.24 1.22 -4.20
C GLU A 67 -7.69 0.24 -5.30
N GLN A 68 -7.07 0.28 -6.47
CA GLN A 68 -7.40 -0.64 -7.57
C GLN A 68 -7.07 -2.11 -7.22
N PHE A 69 -6.12 -2.33 -6.30
CA PHE A 69 -5.70 -3.66 -5.89
C PHE A 69 -6.24 -3.99 -4.51
N THR A 70 -6.95 -5.12 -4.42
CA THR A 70 -7.34 -5.67 -3.11
C THR A 70 -6.10 -6.27 -2.44
N ALA A 71 -5.86 -5.89 -1.19
CA ALA A 71 -4.77 -6.46 -0.41
C ALA A 71 -4.90 -7.98 -0.32
N ILE A 72 -3.79 -8.71 -0.48
CA ILE A 72 -3.78 -10.18 -0.42
C ILE A 72 -4.34 -10.67 0.91
N THR A 73 -4.07 -9.96 2.01
CA THR A 73 -4.62 -10.25 3.33
C THR A 73 -6.14 -10.19 3.36
N ARG A 74 -6.75 -9.25 2.64
CA ARG A 74 -8.21 -9.16 2.51
C ARG A 74 -8.76 -10.33 1.70
N VAL A 75 -8.12 -10.69 0.59
CA VAL A 75 -8.52 -11.87 -0.20
C VAL A 75 -8.45 -13.14 0.65
N ALA A 76 -7.38 -13.30 1.42
CA ALA A 76 -7.20 -14.46 2.31
C ALA A 76 -8.25 -14.52 3.44
N ALA A 77 -8.72 -13.37 3.93
CA ALA A 77 -9.71 -13.29 4.99
C ALA A 77 -11.17 -13.34 4.50
N GLU A 78 -11.42 -13.32 3.19
CA GLU A 78 -12.77 -13.06 2.65
C GLU A 78 -13.78 -14.14 3.06
N SER A 79 -13.42 -15.42 3.04
CA SER A 79 -14.32 -16.51 3.45
C SER A 79 -14.70 -16.40 4.93
N TRP A 80 -13.71 -16.15 5.79
CA TRP A 80 -13.95 -15.97 7.22
C TRP A 80 -14.82 -14.75 7.50
N ILE A 81 -14.59 -13.62 6.82
CA ILE A 81 -15.42 -12.41 6.96
C ILE A 81 -16.86 -12.69 6.54
N ALA A 82 -17.08 -13.48 5.49
CA ALA A 82 -18.41 -13.84 5.03
C ALA A 82 -19.16 -14.67 6.09
N GLU A 83 -18.49 -15.63 6.71
CA GLU A 83 -19.07 -16.49 7.74
C GLU A 83 -19.35 -15.76 9.05
N VAL A 84 -18.44 -14.88 9.49
CA VAL A 84 -18.56 -14.13 10.75
C VAL A 84 -19.83 -13.28 10.82
N LYS A 85 -20.33 -12.79 9.68
CA LYS A 85 -21.58 -12.02 9.62
C LYS A 85 -22.82 -12.81 10.05
N HIS A 86 -22.73 -14.13 10.01
CA HIS A 86 -23.81 -15.04 10.40
C HIS A 86 -23.67 -15.53 11.84
N HIS A 87 -22.61 -15.13 12.55
CA HIS A 87 -22.41 -15.50 13.94
C HIS A 87 -23.43 -14.80 14.85
N ALA A 88 -23.92 -15.50 15.89
CA ALA A 88 -24.96 -14.99 16.79
C ALA A 88 -24.59 -13.65 17.45
N ASP A 89 -23.31 -13.50 17.81
CA ASP A 89 -22.81 -12.31 18.50
C ASP A 89 -22.38 -11.17 17.56
N PHE A 90 -22.54 -11.32 16.24
CA PHE A 90 -22.03 -10.35 15.27
C PHE A 90 -22.56 -8.93 15.51
N GLU A 91 -23.87 -8.81 15.78
CA GLU A 91 -24.49 -7.51 16.06
C GLU A 91 -24.00 -6.90 17.37
N GLN A 92 -23.75 -7.72 18.40
CA GLN A 92 -23.21 -7.22 19.67
C GLN A 92 -21.78 -6.68 19.49
N VAL A 93 -20.94 -7.40 18.74
CA VAL A 93 -19.58 -6.95 18.43
C VAL A 93 -19.61 -5.68 17.59
N LYS A 94 -20.50 -5.59 16.59
CA LYS A 94 -20.70 -4.40 15.76
C LYS A 94 -21.07 -3.19 16.61
N GLN A 95 -22.01 -3.34 17.54
CA GLN A 95 -22.42 -2.27 18.46
C GLN A 95 -21.29 -1.82 19.39
N ALA A 96 -20.58 -2.77 20.03
CA ALA A 96 -19.45 -2.45 20.88
C ALA A 96 -18.33 -1.71 20.10
N TYR A 97 -18.06 -2.12 18.86
CA TYR A 97 -17.10 -1.44 18.00
C TYR A 97 -17.55 -0.01 17.67
N GLU A 98 -18.83 0.20 17.39
CA GLU A 98 -19.39 1.53 17.13
C GLU A 98 -19.28 2.47 18.34
N GLU A 99 -19.41 1.96 19.56
CA GLU A 99 -19.14 2.73 20.78
C GLU A 99 -17.68 3.14 20.90
N LEU A 100 -16.74 2.24 20.59
CA LEU A 100 -15.30 2.57 20.58
C LEU A 100 -14.99 3.67 19.56
N VAL A 101 -15.63 3.63 18.38
CA VAL A 101 -15.49 4.68 17.36
C VAL A 101 -16.04 6.01 17.86
N LYS A 102 -17.22 6.03 18.50
CA LYS A 102 -17.82 7.25 19.07
C LYS A 102 -16.91 7.89 20.13
N ASN A 103 -16.24 7.07 20.94
CA ASN A 103 -15.31 7.55 21.97
C ASN A 103 -13.92 7.91 21.41
N GLY A 104 -13.70 7.80 20.10
CA GLY A 104 -12.40 8.10 19.47
C GLY A 104 -11.31 7.07 19.78
N LEU A 105 -11.66 5.90 20.32
CA LEU A 105 -10.74 4.82 20.67
C LEU A 105 -10.47 3.88 19.47
N ALA A 106 -11.36 3.89 18.48
CA ALA A 106 -11.21 3.14 17.25
C ALA A 106 -11.46 4.03 16.02
N THR A 107 -10.97 3.60 14.85
CA THR A 107 -11.16 4.31 13.58
C THR A 107 -11.90 3.43 12.58
N ARG A 108 -12.76 4.04 11.76
CA ARG A 108 -13.37 3.32 10.64
C ARG A 108 -12.39 3.25 9.48
N VAL A 109 -12.23 2.06 8.91
CA VAL A 109 -11.50 1.86 7.66
C VAL A 109 -12.52 1.89 6.53
N PHE A 110 -12.60 3.02 5.83
CA PHE A 110 -13.38 3.13 4.60
C PHE A 110 -12.48 2.77 3.41
N ARG A 111 -13.02 1.97 2.48
CA ARG A 111 -12.52 1.96 1.10
C ARG A 111 -12.90 3.31 0.48
N GLN A 112 -11.97 4.15 0.03
CA GLN A 112 -12.30 5.32 -0.80
C GLN A 112 -12.83 4.83 -2.16
N SER A 113 -14.10 4.47 -2.17
CA SER A 113 -14.84 4.07 -3.36
C SER A 113 -15.17 5.34 -4.16
N SER A 114 -14.21 5.89 -4.90
CA SER A 114 -14.51 6.85 -5.95
C SER A 114 -15.14 6.09 -7.13
N ASN A 115 -16.48 6.03 -7.05
CA ASN A 115 -17.48 5.76 -8.09
C ASN A 115 -17.74 4.31 -8.53
N LEU A 116 -19.03 3.95 -8.39
CA LEU A 116 -19.78 2.85 -9.01
C LEU A 116 -19.57 1.43 -8.46
N CYS A 117 -20.12 1.17 -7.27
CA CYS A 117 -21.14 0.13 -7.03
C CYS A 117 -21.26 -0.10 -5.52
N GLY A 118 -22.47 0.08 -5.01
CA GLY A 118 -22.76 -0.05 -3.59
C GLY A 118 -22.60 -1.48 -3.10
N PHE A 119 -21.85 -1.62 -2.01
CA PHE A 119 -22.09 -2.65 -1.00
C PHE A 119 -21.86 -1.98 0.36
N SER A 120 -22.97 -1.69 1.04
CA SER A 120 -22.95 -1.30 2.46
C SER A 120 -22.77 -2.57 3.29
N VAL A 121 -21.93 -2.48 4.32
CA VAL A 121 -21.99 -3.35 5.51
C VAL A 121 -23.13 -2.87 6.42
#